data_AF-A0A5E4QP34-F1
#
_entry.id   AF-A0A5E4QP34-F1
#
_cell.length_a   1.000
_cell.length_b   1.000
_cell.length_c   1.000
_cell.angle_alpha   90.00
_cell.angle_beta   90.00
_cell.angle_gamma   90.00
#
_symmetry.space_group_name_H-M   'P 1'
#
loop_
_entity.id
_entity.type
_entity.pdbx_description
1 polymer ?
#
loop_
_entity_poly.entity_id
_entity_poly.type
_entity_poly.pdbx_seq_one_letter_code
_entity_poly.pdbx_strand_id
1 'polypeptide(L)'
;MEFPHIGKNCCYKSCNKLDFLPMKCDACREVFCSEHFTYTNHNCPASNARDVQVPVCPLCGVPVPGKRGEPPDVGVSAHIDNQCTSDNAKERRKKIFTNKCSYKGCKTKELVPLVCAECSLNYLKLQWLV
;
A
#
# COMPACT_ATOMS: atom_id res chain seq x y z
N MET A 1 40.05 5.98 30.86
CA MET A 1 39.26 6.13 29.62
C MET A 1 37.84 6.44 30.07
N GLU A 2 37.45 7.70 29.98
CA GLU A 2 36.10 8.14 30.34
C GLU A 2 35.19 7.84 29.14
N PHE A 3 34.00 7.28 29.37
CA PHE A 3 32.95 7.11 28.36
C PHE A 3 31.88 8.18 28.60
N PRO A 4 32.02 9.40 28.05
CA PRO A 4 31.01 10.42 28.25
C PRO A 4 29.86 10.10 27.29
N HIS A 5 28.67 9.83 27.82
CA HIS A 5 27.39 9.75 27.08
C HIS A 5 27.09 8.48 26.24
N ILE A 6 27.28 7.26 26.76
CA ILE A 6 26.56 6.10 26.20
C ILE A 6 25.20 5.96 26.88
N GLY A 7 24.13 6.03 26.10
CA GLY A 7 22.75 5.82 26.54
C GLY A 7 21.90 7.09 26.58
N LYS A 8 20.58 6.92 26.70
CA LYS A 8 19.62 8.00 26.87
C LYS A 8 18.63 7.70 28.00
N ASN A 9 18.18 8.75 28.69
CA ASN A 9 17.13 8.64 29.69
C ASN A 9 15.77 8.38 29.05
N CYS A 10 14.94 7.61 29.74
CA CYS A 10 13.55 7.39 29.37
C CYS A 10 12.75 8.71 29.37
N CYS A 11 11.90 8.92 28.36
CA CYS A 11 11.01 10.09 28.25
C CYS A 11 9.72 9.95 29.09
N TYR A 12 9.48 8.81 29.75
CA TYR A 12 8.28 8.62 30.55
C TYR A 12 8.33 9.48 31.82
N LYS A 13 7.25 10.20 32.14
CA LYS A 13 7.25 11.29 33.14
C LYS A 13 7.73 10.86 34.54
N SER A 14 7.50 9.62 34.92
CA SER A 14 7.91 9.06 36.22
C SER A 14 9.12 8.12 36.12
N CYS A 15 9.81 8.05 34.98
CA CYS A 15 11.00 7.24 34.78
C CYS A 15 12.14 8.08 34.22
N ASN A 16 13.28 8.12 34.91
CA ASN A 16 14.50 8.78 34.43
C ASN A 16 15.65 7.78 34.20
N LYS A 17 15.32 6.48 34.08
CA LYS A 17 16.31 5.42 33.89
C LYS A 17 17.15 5.69 32.64
N LEU A 18 18.47 5.70 32.80
CA LEU A 18 19.43 5.77 31.69
C LEU A 18 19.58 4.38 31.09
N ASP A 19 19.19 4.24 29.83
CA ASP A 19 19.27 2.98 29.10
C ASP A 19 20.36 3.06 28.04
N PHE A 20 21.24 2.07 28.00
CA PHE A 20 22.35 2.00 27.06
C PHE A 20 21.90 1.55 25.66
N LEU A 21 20.71 0.94 25.53
CA LEU A 21 20.04 0.61 24.27
C LEU A 21 18.70 1.38 24.18
N PRO A 22 18.74 2.71 24.04
CA PRO A 22 17.54 3.52 24.01
C PRO A 22 16.65 3.16 22.81
N MET A 23 15.40 2.79 23.08
CA MET A 23 14.43 2.41 22.04
C MET A 23 13.55 3.59 21.67
N LYS A 24 13.49 3.91 20.39
CA LYS A 24 12.64 4.98 19.86
C LYS A 24 11.28 4.40 19.47
N CYS A 25 10.22 4.93 20.07
CA CYS A 25 8.85 4.60 19.70
C CYS A 25 8.59 5.02 18.24
N ASP A 26 8.11 4.11 17.38
CA ASP A 26 7.87 4.42 15.97
C ASP A 26 6.58 5.22 15.71
N ALA A 27 5.74 5.37 16.74
CA ALA A 27 4.52 6.17 16.74
C ALA A 27 4.78 7.61 17.20
N CYS A 28 5.13 7.83 18.47
CA CYS A 28 5.37 9.18 19.02
C CYS A 28 6.81 9.71 18.82
N ARG A 29 7.74 8.87 18.36
CA ARG A 29 9.16 9.21 18.12
C ARG A 29 9.98 9.59 19.35
N GLU A 30 9.44 9.39 20.55
CA GLU A 30 10.15 9.55 21.82
C GLU A 30 10.98 8.31 22.19
N VAL A 31 11.91 8.47 23.14
CA VAL A 31 12.86 7.42 23.55
C VAL A 31 12.47 6.85 24.92
N PHE A 32 12.46 5.53 25.04
CA PHE A 32 12.08 4.85 26.28
C PHE A 32 13.08 3.72 26.63
N CYS A 33 13.12 3.36 27.91
CA CYS A 33 13.84 2.18 28.39
C CYS A 33 13.06 0.89 28.08
N SER A 34 13.69 -0.26 28.35
CA SER A 34 13.10 -1.59 28.13
C SER A 34 11.73 -1.82 28.79
N GLU A 35 11.43 -1.13 29.87
CA GLU A 35 10.17 -1.27 30.62
C GLU A 35 9.06 -0.34 30.10
N HIS A 36 9.40 0.74 29.40
CA HIS A 36 8.43 1.77 28.96
C HIS A 36 8.28 1.88 27.44
N PHE A 37 8.99 1.05 26.64
CA PHE A 37 8.96 1.17 25.18
C PHE A 37 7.60 0.78 24.56
N THR A 38 6.84 -0.12 25.20
CA THR A 38 5.54 -0.55 24.68
C THR A 38 4.54 0.60 24.72
N TYR A 39 3.65 0.69 23.72
CA TYR A 39 2.69 1.80 23.61
C TYR A 39 1.80 1.94 24.85
N THR A 40 1.46 0.83 25.50
CA THR A 40 0.65 0.81 26.72
C THR A 40 1.39 1.39 27.92
N ASN A 41 2.68 1.05 28.11
CA ASN A 41 3.43 1.46 29.30
C ASN A 41 3.76 2.96 29.32
N HIS A 42 3.96 3.60 28.17
CA HIS A 42 4.14 5.05 28.11
C HIS A 42 2.87 5.82 27.73
N ASN A 43 1.72 5.14 27.64
CA ASN A 43 0.44 5.70 27.24
C ASN A 43 0.56 6.53 25.94
N CYS A 44 1.04 5.88 24.89
CA CYS A 44 1.47 6.54 23.65
C CYS A 44 0.36 7.43 23.08
N PRO A 45 0.60 8.75 22.91
CA PRO A 45 -0.40 9.65 22.34
C PRO A 45 -0.72 9.34 20.86
N ALA A 46 0.14 8.56 20.20
CA ALA A 46 0.01 8.20 18.80
C ALA A 46 -0.16 6.68 18.60
N SER A 47 -0.60 5.91 19.61
CA SER A 47 -0.75 4.44 19.53
C SER A 47 -1.55 4.00 18.29
N ASN A 48 -2.61 4.73 17.95
CA ASN A 48 -3.51 4.43 16.84
C ASN A 48 -2.91 4.76 15.46
N ALA A 49 -1.78 5.46 15.38
CA ALA A 49 -1.14 5.81 14.10
C ALA A 49 -0.62 4.57 13.33
N ARG A 50 -0.52 3.42 14.02
CA ARG A 50 -0.09 2.14 13.43
C ARG A 50 -1.20 1.11 13.31
N ASP A 51 -2.40 1.42 13.78
CA ASP A 51 -3.56 0.54 13.64
C ASP A 51 -4.10 0.63 12.20
N VAL A 52 -3.43 -0.07 11.29
CA VAL A 52 -3.79 -0.12 9.87
C VAL A 52 -4.74 -1.29 9.68
N GLN A 53 -6.04 -0.98 9.65
CA GLN A 53 -7.06 -1.97 9.30
C GLN A 53 -6.96 -2.32 7.81
N VAL A 54 -6.86 -3.61 7.51
CA VAL A 54 -6.78 -4.12 6.13
C VAL A 54 -8.19 -4.53 5.69
N PRO A 55 -8.83 -3.81 4.75
CA PRO A 55 -10.16 -4.18 4.28
C PRO A 55 -10.11 -5.50 3.49
N VAL A 56 -11.24 -6.21 3.50
CA VAL A 56 -11.41 -7.44 2.70
C VAL A 56 -12.19 -7.12 1.44
N CYS A 57 -11.74 -7.65 0.29
CA CYS A 57 -12.46 -7.49 -0.95
C CYS A 57 -13.81 -8.23 -0.91
N PRO A 58 -14.95 -7.57 -1.18
CA PRO A 58 -16.27 -8.20 -1.10
C PRO A 58 -16.54 -9.22 -2.20
N LEU A 59 -15.72 -9.24 -3.28
CA LEU A 59 -15.93 -10.15 -4.41
C LEU A 59 -15.10 -11.44 -4.33
N CYS A 60 -13.91 -11.39 -3.73
CA CYS A 60 -13.01 -12.55 -3.66
C CYS A 60 -12.62 -12.95 -2.24
N GLY A 61 -12.98 -12.17 -1.22
CA GLY A 61 -12.65 -12.45 0.19
C GLY A 61 -11.17 -12.29 0.55
N VAL A 62 -10.33 -11.84 -0.38
CA VAL A 62 -8.89 -11.63 -0.13
C VAL A 62 -8.67 -10.28 0.58
N PRO A 63 -7.80 -10.22 1.60
CA PRO A 63 -7.39 -8.96 2.23
C PRO A 63 -6.69 -8.05 1.21
N VAL A 64 -7.10 -6.79 1.14
CA VAL A 64 -6.58 -5.81 0.18
C VAL A 64 -5.66 -4.83 0.90
N PRO A 65 -4.33 -4.91 0.72
CA PRO A 65 -3.40 -3.97 1.32
C PRO A 65 -3.58 -2.58 0.69
N GLY A 66 -3.81 -1.56 1.53
CA GLY A 66 -3.92 -0.16 1.13
C GLY A 66 -2.66 0.65 1.48
N LYS A 67 -2.54 1.84 0.89
CA LYS A 67 -1.53 2.81 1.30
C LYS A 67 -1.94 3.48 2.61
N ARG A 68 -0.95 3.80 3.47
CA ARG A 68 -1.21 4.55 4.70
C ARG A 68 -1.79 5.93 4.37
N GLY A 69 -2.91 6.27 5.01
CA GLY A 69 -3.60 7.56 4.81
C GLY A 69 -4.58 7.58 3.62
N GLU A 70 -4.65 6.50 2.83
CA GLU A 70 -5.65 6.35 1.78
C GLU A 70 -6.91 5.67 2.37
N PRO A 71 -8.13 6.11 2.02
CA PRO A 71 -9.33 5.44 2.49
C PRO A 71 -9.41 3.99 1.94
N PRO A 72 -9.94 3.04 2.72
CA PRO A 72 -9.94 1.61 2.38
C PRO A 72 -10.64 1.32 1.04
N ASP A 73 -11.68 2.08 0.72
CA ASP A 73 -12.47 1.92 -0.51
C ASP A 73 -11.64 2.12 -1.79
N VAL A 74 -10.62 2.99 -1.75
CA VAL A 74 -9.75 3.23 -2.91
C VAL A 74 -8.89 2.00 -3.20
N GLY A 75 -8.28 1.41 -2.16
CA GLY A 75 -7.50 0.18 -2.30
C GLY A 75 -8.35 -0.98 -2.80
N VAL A 76 -9.54 -1.16 -2.22
CA VAL A 76 -10.49 -2.22 -2.64
C VAL A 76 -10.96 -2.00 -4.07
N SER A 77 -11.29 -0.76 -4.46
CA SER A 77 -11.72 -0.46 -5.84
C SER A 77 -10.62 -0.75 -6.86
N ALA A 78 -9.39 -0.27 -6.60
CA ALA A 78 -8.24 -0.53 -7.47
C ALA A 78 -7.96 -2.04 -7.64
N HIS A 79 -8.07 -2.79 -6.55
CA HIS A 79 -8.01 -4.25 -6.58
C HIS A 79 -9.12 -4.84 -7.45
N ILE A 80 -10.39 -4.44 -7.27
CA ILE A 80 -11.53 -4.93 -8.07
C ILE A 80 -11.28 -4.70 -9.56
N ASP A 81 -10.82 -3.52 -9.96
CA ASP A 81 -10.63 -3.16 -11.37
C ASP A 81 -9.47 -3.92 -12.02
N ASN A 82 -8.39 -4.22 -11.30
CA ASN A 82 -7.15 -4.66 -11.94
C ASN A 82 -6.58 -6.00 -11.45
N GLN A 83 -6.80 -6.37 -10.18
CA GLN A 83 -6.14 -7.54 -9.57
C GLN A 83 -7.10 -8.59 -9.00
N CYS A 84 -8.40 -8.31 -8.90
CA CYS A 84 -9.37 -9.23 -8.33
C CYS A 84 -9.54 -10.49 -9.19
N THR A 85 -9.50 -11.65 -8.53
CA THR A 85 -9.54 -12.98 -9.15
C THR A 85 -10.94 -13.59 -9.17
N SER A 86 -11.95 -12.93 -8.60
CA SER A 86 -13.34 -13.38 -8.66
C SER A 86 -13.84 -13.49 -10.11
N ASP A 87 -14.72 -14.44 -10.37
CA ASP A 87 -15.29 -14.65 -11.71
C ASP A 87 -16.03 -13.39 -12.19
N ASN A 88 -16.77 -12.73 -11.31
CA ASN A 88 -17.45 -11.47 -11.62
C ASN A 88 -16.47 -10.39 -12.08
N ALA A 89 -15.35 -10.18 -11.39
CA ALA A 89 -14.36 -9.18 -11.77
C ALA A 89 -13.65 -9.53 -13.09
N LYS A 90 -13.30 -10.81 -13.28
CA LYS A 90 -12.69 -11.30 -14.53
C LYS A 90 -13.62 -11.13 -15.73
N GLU A 91 -14.89 -11.51 -15.59
CA GLU A 91 -15.90 -11.41 -16.64
C GLU A 91 -16.20 -9.94 -16.97
N ARG A 92 -16.27 -9.06 -15.97
CA ARG A 92 -16.38 -7.60 -16.20
C ARG A 92 -15.23 -7.08 -17.05
N ARG A 93 -13.97 -7.37 -16.68
CA ARG A 93 -12.80 -6.95 -17.48
C ARG A 93 -12.84 -7.52 -18.89
N LYS A 94 -13.16 -8.80 -19.04
CA LYS A 94 -13.25 -9.45 -20.37
C LYS A 94 -14.30 -8.80 -21.28
N LYS A 95 -15.42 -8.35 -20.71
CA LYS A 95 -16.51 -7.65 -21.43
C LYS A 95 -16.18 -6.19 -21.76
N ILE A 96 -15.37 -5.54 -20.94
CA ILE A 96 -15.00 -4.12 -21.11
C ILE A 96 -13.81 -3.98 -22.08
N PHE A 97 -12.79 -4.84 -21.95
CA PHE A 97 -11.60 -4.84 -22.80
C PHE A 97 -11.81 -5.77 -24.00
N THR A 98 -12.50 -5.27 -25.03
CA THR A 98 -12.88 -6.06 -26.22
C THR A 98 -12.07 -5.71 -27.47
N ASN A 99 -11.50 -4.50 -27.56
CA ASN A 99 -10.83 -4.02 -28.77
C ASN A 99 -9.44 -4.64 -28.94
N LYS A 100 -9.32 -5.63 -29.84
CA LYS A 100 -8.06 -6.35 -30.11
C LYS A 100 -7.17 -5.57 -31.06
N CYS A 101 -5.86 -5.56 -30.81
CA CYS A 101 -4.88 -5.00 -31.74
C CYS A 101 -4.70 -5.88 -32.99
N SER A 102 -4.60 -5.23 -34.15
CA SER A 102 -4.40 -5.85 -35.45
C SER A 102 -2.93 -6.19 -35.75
N TYR A 103 -1.97 -5.74 -34.93
CA TYR A 103 -0.56 -6.07 -35.10
C TYR A 103 -0.27 -7.55 -34.84
N LYS A 104 0.55 -8.19 -35.70
CA LYS A 104 0.86 -9.62 -35.60
C LYS A 104 1.51 -9.95 -34.25
N GLY A 105 0.95 -10.92 -33.54
CA GLY A 105 1.45 -11.35 -32.23
C GLY A 105 0.95 -10.53 -31.03
N CYS A 106 0.21 -9.43 -31.24
CA CYS A 106 -0.33 -8.64 -30.15
C CYS A 106 -1.51 -9.34 -29.46
N LYS A 107 -1.42 -9.52 -28.13
CA LYS A 107 -2.47 -10.16 -27.30
C LYS A 107 -3.28 -9.16 -26.48
N THR A 108 -2.90 -7.89 -26.51
CA THR A 108 -3.49 -6.83 -25.69
C THR A 108 -4.86 -6.43 -26.24
N LYS A 109 -5.76 -6.04 -25.33
CA LYS A 109 -7.09 -5.51 -25.63
C LYS A 109 -7.28 -4.18 -24.92
N GLU A 110 -7.97 -3.25 -25.58
CA GLU A 110 -8.19 -1.90 -25.07
C GLU A 110 -9.66 -1.63 -24.77
N LEU A 111 -9.91 -0.69 -23.84
CA LEU A 111 -11.24 -0.15 -23.58
C LEU A 111 -11.78 0.62 -24.78
N VAL A 112 -10.94 1.43 -25.40
CA VAL A 112 -11.30 2.32 -26.50
C VAL A 112 -10.54 1.89 -27.75
N PRO A 113 -11.21 1.74 -28.91
CA PRO A 113 -10.53 1.43 -30.15
C PRO A 113 -9.71 2.63 -30.65
N LEU A 114 -8.46 2.37 -31.02
CA LEU A 114 -7.54 3.29 -31.69
C LEU A 114 -7.44 2.89 -33.17
N VAL A 115 -8.40 3.36 -33.96
CA VAL A 115 -8.53 3.02 -35.38
C VAL A 115 -7.63 3.91 -36.24
N CYS A 116 -6.80 3.30 -37.10
CA CYS A 116 -6.01 4.01 -38.09
C CYS A 116 -6.91 4.61 -39.17
N ALA A 117 -6.74 5.90 -39.48
CA ALA A 117 -7.53 6.59 -40.49
C ALA A 117 -7.28 6.06 -41.92
N GLU A 118 -6.08 5.53 -42.20
CA GLU A 118 -5.68 5.10 -43.54
C GLU A 118 -6.07 3.65 -43.84
N CYS A 119 -5.93 2.74 -42.87
CA CYS A 119 -6.20 1.31 -43.07
C CYS A 119 -7.37 0.75 -42.25
N SER A 120 -8.04 1.58 -41.45
CA SER A 120 -9.21 1.21 -40.61
C SER A 120 -8.98 0.06 -39.62
N LEU A 121 -7.73 -0.29 -39.35
CA LEU A 121 -7.34 -1.31 -38.39
C LEU A 121 -7.06 -0.69 -37.02
N ASN A 122 -7.32 -1.46 -35.95
CA ASN A 122 -7.09 -1.04 -34.57
C ASN A 122 -5.65 -1.32 -34.12
N TYR A 123 -4.92 -0.31 -33.65
CA TYR A 123 -3.53 -0.45 -33.19
C TYR A 123 -3.26 0.30 -31.88
N LEU A 124 -2.57 -0.36 -30.95
CA LEU A 124 -2.11 0.24 -29.69
C LEU A 124 -1.00 1.27 -29.93
N LYS A 125 -1.06 2.40 -29.21
CA LYS A 125 -0.05 3.47 -29.29
C LYS A 125 1.35 3.07 -28.80
N LEU A 126 1.48 1.99 -28.01
CA LEU A 126 2.74 1.53 -27.42
C LEU A 126 3.73 0.88 -28.40
N GLN A 127 3.40 0.75 -29.69
CA GLN A 127 4.28 0.17 -30.71
C GLN A 127 4.84 1.22 -31.72
N TRP A 128 4.50 2.50 -31.59
CA TRP A 128 4.92 3.57 -32.52
C TRP A 128 6.13 4.39 -32.01
N LEU A 129 6.75 3.98 -30.90
CA LEU A 129 7.91 4.66 -30.28
C LEU A 129 9.18 3.78 -30.25
N VAL A 130 9.25 2.76 -31.11
CA VAL A 130 10.47 1.98 -31.38
C VAL A 130 10.73 1.99 -32.87
#